data_AF-A0AAT9TF89-F1
#
_entry.id   AF-A0AAT9TF89-F1
#
_cell.length_a   1.000
_cell.length_b   1.000
_cell.length_c   1.000
_cell.angle_alpha   90.00
_cell.angle_beta   90.00
_cell.angle_gamma   90.00
#
_symmetry.space_group_name_H-M   'P 1'
#
loop_
_entity.id
_entity.type
_entity.pdbx_description
1 polymer ?
#
loop_
_entity_poly.entity_id
_entity_poly.type
_entity_poly.pdbx_seq_one_letter_code
_entity_poly.pdbx_strand_id
1 'polypeptide(L)'
;MTHTTDSLAAELRRLRDRPSASAAPPVLSLFAVDVSGGAAEYGRRLRSALSAAVRLGRAADFEQENLPADGVPDWFAAVSPGSEERAAPQFARAGRDGYVRHTGGGRPWELHDWLHRFAPDESSRGWEWWDATQAGPSRVHLWVDSWGESFFGCQELLWAVWTAGALRLDGPVAHRSAVWSAERNAKP
;
A
#
# COMPACT_ATOMS: atom_id res chain seq x y z
N MET A 1 -5.98 13.62 8.11
CA MET A 1 -4.78 13.23 8.88
C MET A 1 -3.55 13.67 8.10
N THR A 2 -2.56 14.28 8.72
CA THR A 2 -1.46 14.94 7.99
C THR A 2 -0.15 14.18 8.16
N HIS A 3 0.45 13.78 7.03
CA HIS A 3 1.76 13.14 7.00
C HIS A 3 2.85 14.20 6.96
N THR A 4 3.79 14.12 7.90
CA THR A 4 4.98 14.99 7.93
C THR A 4 6.16 14.32 7.24
N THR A 5 7.15 15.11 6.85
CA THR A 5 8.42 14.60 6.29
C THR A 5 9.09 13.55 7.18
N ASP A 6 9.01 13.71 8.51
CA ASP A 6 9.59 12.76 9.48
C ASP A 6 8.79 11.46 9.56
N SER A 7 7.45 11.55 9.50
CA SER A 7 6.56 10.39 9.42
C SER A 7 6.85 9.59 8.14
N LEU A 8 6.96 10.26 6.99
CA LEU A 8 7.31 9.61 5.72
C LEU A 8 8.71 8.96 5.77
N ALA A 9 9.67 9.57 6.47
CA ALA A 9 10.99 8.97 6.67
C ALA A 9 10.91 7.70 7.53
N ALA A 10 10.05 7.67 8.55
CA ALA A 10 9.80 6.48 9.36
C ALA A 10 9.07 5.39 8.56
N GLU A 11 8.06 5.76 7.79
CA GLU A 11 7.30 4.87 6.91
C GLU A 11 8.22 4.20 5.88
N LEU A 12 9.11 4.98 5.23
CA LEU A 12 10.06 4.45 4.28
C LEU A 12 11.04 3.43 4.90
N ARG A 13 11.45 3.66 6.16
CA ARG A 13 12.23 2.66 6.90
C ARG A 13 11.44 1.38 7.12
N ARG A 14 10.15 1.46 7.48
CA ARG A 14 9.28 0.28 7.67
C ARG A 14 8.97 -0.48 6.37
N LEU A 15 8.94 0.23 5.24
CA LEU A 15 8.79 -0.39 3.92
C LEU A 15 10.02 -1.21 3.52
N ARG A 16 11.22 -0.78 3.92
CA ARG A 16 12.48 -1.49 3.65
C ARG A 16 12.75 -2.58 4.68
N ASP A 17 12.58 -2.25 5.95
CA ASP A 17 12.99 -3.04 7.10
C ASP A 17 11.77 -3.37 7.96
N ARG A 18 11.67 -4.60 8.46
CA ARG A 18 10.56 -5.00 9.31
C ARG A 18 10.61 -4.25 10.65
N PRO A 19 9.56 -3.52 11.08
CA PRO A 19 9.62 -2.75 12.32
C PRO A 19 9.81 -3.60 13.57
N SER A 20 10.38 -3.00 14.61
CA SER A 20 10.52 -3.62 15.93
C SER A 20 9.19 -3.64 16.68
N ALA A 21 8.93 -4.69 17.46
CA ALA A 21 7.72 -4.81 18.27
C ALA A 21 7.54 -3.65 19.27
N SER A 22 8.64 -3.16 19.85
CA SER A 22 8.67 -2.06 20.81
C SER A 22 8.28 -0.70 20.24
N ALA A 23 8.28 -0.55 18.90
CA ALA A 23 7.93 0.70 18.24
C ALA A 23 6.45 0.77 17.84
N ALA A 24 5.71 -0.33 17.98
CA ALA A 24 4.34 -0.40 17.47
C ALA A 24 3.37 0.47 18.26
N PRO A 25 2.43 1.14 17.56
CA PRO A 25 1.30 1.77 18.23
C PRO A 25 0.48 0.71 18.99
N PRO A 26 -0.37 1.11 19.95
CA PRO A 26 -1.19 0.16 20.70
C PRO A 26 -2.13 -0.68 19.82
N VAL A 27 -2.59 -0.11 18.71
CA VAL A 27 -3.54 -0.70 17.77
C VAL A 27 -3.03 -0.50 16.34
N LEU A 28 -3.23 -1.50 15.50
CA LEU A 28 -2.98 -1.47 14.06
C LEU A 28 -4.24 -1.92 13.32
N SER A 29 -4.47 -1.36 12.15
CA SER A 29 -5.50 -1.83 11.22
C SER A 29 -4.94 -2.94 10.33
N LEU A 30 -5.66 -4.06 10.28
CA LEU A 30 -5.33 -5.24 9.49
C LEU A 30 -6.21 -5.30 8.24
N PHE A 31 -5.57 -5.50 7.09
CA PHE A 31 -6.21 -6.04 5.89
C PHE A 31 -5.72 -7.45 5.66
N ALA A 32 -6.64 -8.39 5.49
CA ALA A 32 -6.31 -9.76 5.12
C ALA A 32 -6.47 -9.92 3.61
N VAL A 33 -5.39 -10.33 2.94
CA VAL A 33 -5.29 -10.37 1.49
C VAL A 33 -4.99 -11.79 1.04
N ASP A 34 -5.89 -12.35 0.25
CA ASP A 34 -5.61 -13.58 -0.49
C ASP A 34 -5.01 -13.20 -1.84
N VAL A 35 -3.94 -13.89 -2.23
CA VAL A 35 -3.13 -13.51 -3.39
C VAL A 35 -2.98 -14.67 -4.38
N SER A 36 -2.85 -14.34 -5.65
CA SER A 36 -2.45 -15.33 -6.67
C SER A 36 -0.92 -15.50 -6.63
N GLY A 37 -0.47 -16.74 -6.52
CA GLY A 37 0.96 -17.05 -6.38
C GLY A 37 1.47 -16.94 -4.94
N GLY A 38 2.76 -16.58 -4.80
CA GLY A 38 3.44 -16.57 -3.51
C GLY A 38 3.28 -15.27 -2.73
N ALA A 39 2.91 -15.38 -1.45
CA ALA A 39 2.82 -14.27 -0.49
C ALA A 39 4.07 -13.37 -0.47
N ALA A 40 5.27 -13.97 -0.53
CA ALA A 40 6.53 -13.23 -0.53
C ALA A 40 6.71 -12.35 -1.78
N GLU A 41 6.32 -12.84 -2.96
CA GLU A 41 6.43 -12.08 -4.21
C GLU A 41 5.42 -10.94 -4.27
N TYR A 42 4.19 -11.20 -3.82
CA TYR A 42 3.18 -10.16 -3.64
C TYR A 42 3.69 -9.06 -2.70
N GLY A 43 4.23 -9.44 -1.54
CA GLY A 43 4.76 -8.49 -0.56
C GLY A 43 5.94 -7.65 -1.09
N ARG A 44 6.78 -8.19 -1.99
CA ARG A 44 7.83 -7.42 -2.67
C ARG A 44 7.26 -6.41 -3.67
N ARG A 45 6.28 -6.84 -4.48
CA ARG A 45 5.60 -5.96 -5.44
C ARG A 45 4.94 -4.78 -4.74
N LEU A 46 4.12 -5.03 -3.73
CA LEU A 46 3.44 -3.99 -2.98
C LEU A 46 4.42 -2.99 -2.35
N ARG A 47 5.45 -3.49 -1.65
CA ARG A 47 6.50 -2.62 -1.06
C ARG A 47 7.23 -1.80 -2.11
N SER A 48 7.46 -2.32 -3.31
CA SER A 48 8.15 -1.57 -4.38
C SER A 48 7.36 -0.34 -4.84
N ALA A 49 6.05 -0.46 -5.05
CA ALA A 49 5.19 0.65 -5.45
C ALA A 49 5.05 1.69 -4.31
N LEU A 50 4.78 1.24 -3.08
CA LEU A 50 4.67 2.14 -1.93
C LEU A 50 5.99 2.85 -1.60
N SER A 51 7.13 2.14 -1.72
CA SER A 51 8.45 2.76 -1.50
C SER A 51 8.74 3.87 -2.49
N ALA A 52 8.31 3.74 -3.75
CA ALA A 52 8.47 4.78 -4.76
C ALA A 52 7.66 6.03 -4.38
N ALA A 53 6.40 5.84 -4.00
CA ALA A 53 5.50 6.92 -3.63
C ALA A 53 5.92 7.66 -2.34
N VAL A 54 6.30 6.91 -1.29
CA VAL A 54 6.77 7.51 -0.04
C VAL A 54 8.11 8.22 -0.22
N ARG A 55 9.00 7.72 -1.10
CA ARG A 55 10.24 8.45 -1.45
C ARG A 55 9.94 9.76 -2.15
N LEU A 56 8.97 9.75 -3.07
CA LEU A 56 8.51 10.94 -3.77
C LEU A 56 7.97 11.98 -2.78
N GLY A 57 7.08 11.56 -1.86
CA GLY A 57 6.55 12.40 -0.78
C GLY A 57 7.60 13.16 0.03
N ARG A 58 8.82 12.62 0.13
CA ARG A 58 9.92 13.24 0.88
C ARG A 58 10.80 14.20 0.06
N ALA A 59 10.77 14.08 -1.25
CA ALA A 59 11.81 14.65 -2.12
C ALA A 59 11.27 15.53 -3.24
N ALA A 60 10.02 15.31 -3.66
CA ALA A 60 9.41 16.06 -4.73
C ALA A 60 8.77 17.35 -4.22
N ASP A 61 8.70 18.31 -5.12
CA ASP A 61 7.86 19.49 -5.01
C ASP A 61 6.51 19.17 -5.67
N PHE A 62 5.45 19.17 -4.87
CA PHE A 62 4.09 18.79 -5.30
C PHE A 62 3.31 19.95 -5.94
N GLU A 63 3.91 21.15 -6.04
CA GLU A 63 3.34 22.26 -6.80
C GLU A 63 3.56 22.10 -8.32
N GLN A 64 4.33 21.09 -8.74
CA GLN A 64 4.59 20.79 -10.15
C GLN A 64 3.42 20.02 -10.77
N GLU A 65 3.06 20.40 -12.01
CA GLU A 65 2.00 19.74 -12.78
C GLU A 65 2.31 18.24 -13.05
N ASN A 66 3.59 17.90 -13.24
CA ASN A 66 4.03 16.53 -13.48
C ASN A 66 5.06 16.12 -12.43
N LEU A 67 4.69 15.13 -11.60
CA LEU A 67 5.59 14.53 -10.62
C LEU A 67 6.55 13.54 -11.29
N PRO A 68 7.81 13.44 -10.83
CA PRO A 68 8.74 12.45 -11.35
C PRO A 68 8.25 11.02 -11.02
N ALA A 69 8.12 10.18 -12.05
CA ALA A 69 7.60 8.81 -11.94
C ALA A 69 8.67 7.73 -12.12
N ASP A 70 9.94 8.09 -12.32
CA ASP A 70 11.03 7.16 -12.67
C ASP A 70 11.28 6.04 -11.64
N GLY A 71 10.89 6.27 -10.38
CA GLY A 71 10.99 5.27 -9.31
C GLY A 71 9.82 4.29 -9.24
N VAL A 72 8.73 4.56 -9.95
CA VAL A 72 7.50 3.75 -9.92
C VAL A 72 7.69 2.51 -10.79
N PRO A 73 7.37 1.30 -10.30
CA PRO A 73 7.50 0.10 -11.11
C PRO A 73 6.65 0.15 -12.39
N ASP A 74 7.24 -0.24 -13.52
CA ASP A 74 6.57 -0.22 -14.83
C ASP A 74 5.22 -0.95 -14.83
N TRP A 75 5.14 -2.08 -14.14
CA TRP A 75 3.91 -2.87 -14.04
C TRP A 75 2.77 -2.12 -13.35
N PHE A 76 3.09 -1.21 -12.42
CA PHE A 76 2.13 -0.43 -11.67
C PHE A 76 1.69 0.79 -12.47
N ALA A 77 2.64 1.48 -13.12
CA ALA A 77 2.32 2.57 -14.04
C ALA A 77 1.46 2.08 -15.22
N ALA A 78 1.77 0.91 -15.79
CA ALA A 78 1.08 0.37 -16.97
C ALA A 78 -0.40 0.00 -16.76
N VAL A 79 -0.89 -0.06 -15.51
CA VAL A 79 -2.32 -0.33 -15.23
C VAL A 79 -3.15 0.91 -14.96
N SER A 80 -2.51 2.06 -14.76
CA SER A 80 -3.20 3.35 -14.76
C SER A 80 -3.70 3.70 -16.16
N PRO A 81 -4.80 4.47 -16.29
CA PRO A 81 -5.22 4.98 -17.59
C PRO A 81 -4.15 5.89 -18.23
N GLY A 82 -4.24 6.11 -19.54
CA GLY A 82 -3.23 6.88 -20.29
C GLY A 82 -1.90 6.13 -20.52
N SER A 83 -1.84 4.85 -20.16
CA SER A 83 -0.68 3.97 -20.34
C SER A 83 -0.95 2.84 -21.36
N GLU A 84 -1.85 3.06 -22.32
CA GLU A 84 -2.35 2.03 -23.26
C GLU A 84 -1.25 1.37 -24.10
N GLU A 85 -0.12 2.07 -24.31
CA GLU A 85 1.04 1.54 -25.04
C GLU A 85 1.88 0.54 -24.22
N ARG A 86 1.70 0.49 -22.90
CA ARG A 86 2.51 -0.36 -22.01
C ARG A 86 1.82 -1.69 -21.74
N ALA A 87 2.52 -2.78 -22.02
CA ALA A 87 2.03 -4.12 -21.71
C ALA A 87 2.11 -4.41 -20.20
N ALA A 88 1.01 -4.21 -19.47
CA ALA A 88 0.94 -4.57 -18.06
C ALA A 88 0.95 -6.10 -17.84
N PRO A 89 1.62 -6.64 -16.80
CA PRO A 89 1.49 -8.06 -16.44
C PRO A 89 0.05 -8.46 -16.11
N GLN A 90 -0.30 -9.74 -16.29
CA GLN A 90 -1.66 -10.24 -16.06
C GLN A 90 -2.14 -10.00 -14.63
N PHE A 91 -1.28 -10.20 -13.62
CA PHE A 91 -1.65 -9.99 -12.22
C PHE A 91 -2.09 -8.54 -11.95
N ALA A 92 -1.45 -7.57 -12.60
CA ALA A 92 -1.72 -6.16 -12.39
C ALA A 92 -3.02 -5.76 -13.08
N ARG A 93 -3.25 -6.25 -14.31
CA ARG A 93 -4.51 -6.06 -15.04
C ARG A 93 -5.70 -6.65 -14.28
N ALA A 94 -5.58 -7.91 -13.85
CA ALA A 94 -6.61 -8.56 -13.04
C ALA A 94 -6.83 -7.84 -11.70
N GLY A 95 -5.76 -7.32 -11.11
CA GLY A 95 -5.80 -6.48 -9.92
C GLY A 95 -6.60 -5.20 -10.12
N ARG A 96 -6.34 -4.45 -11.19
CA ARG A 96 -7.14 -3.27 -11.58
C ARG A 96 -8.63 -3.62 -11.65
N ASP A 97 -8.99 -4.69 -12.36
CA ASP A 97 -10.38 -5.13 -12.47
C ASP A 97 -10.98 -5.54 -11.11
N GLY A 98 -10.16 -6.16 -10.27
CA GLY A 98 -10.49 -6.49 -8.88
C GLY A 98 -10.81 -5.26 -8.04
N TYR A 99 -9.99 -4.21 -8.13
CA TYR A 99 -10.22 -2.93 -7.46
C TYR A 99 -11.54 -2.28 -7.91
N VAL A 100 -11.76 -2.18 -9.22
CA VAL A 100 -12.99 -1.59 -9.79
C VAL A 100 -14.22 -2.35 -9.29
N ARG A 101 -14.17 -3.69 -9.28
CA ARG A 101 -15.26 -4.52 -8.75
C ARG A 101 -15.46 -4.31 -7.25
N HIS A 102 -14.37 -4.30 -6.48
CA HIS A 102 -14.41 -4.15 -5.02
C HIS A 102 -15.04 -2.82 -4.59
N THR A 103 -14.77 -1.75 -5.35
CA THR A 103 -15.28 -0.40 -5.10
C THR A 103 -16.66 -0.13 -5.72
N GLY A 104 -17.31 -1.15 -6.32
CA GLY A 104 -18.65 -1.00 -6.90
C GLY A 104 -18.68 -0.22 -8.21
N GLY A 105 -17.64 -0.34 -9.04
CA GLY A 105 -17.49 0.40 -10.30
C GLY A 105 -16.66 1.69 -10.16
N GLY A 106 -15.84 1.79 -9.12
CA GLY A 106 -14.91 2.90 -8.92
C GLY A 106 -13.94 3.05 -10.10
N ARG A 107 -13.47 4.28 -10.33
CA ARG A 107 -12.55 4.56 -11.43
C ARG A 107 -11.14 4.05 -11.10
N PRO A 108 -10.42 3.45 -12.06
CA PRO A 108 -8.99 3.21 -11.93
C PRO A 108 -8.26 4.51 -11.59
N TRP A 109 -7.17 4.41 -10.84
CA TRP A 109 -6.37 5.57 -10.48
C TRP A 109 -5.47 5.99 -11.64
N GLU A 110 -5.53 7.28 -11.99
CA GLU A 110 -4.45 7.92 -12.72
C GLU A 110 -3.18 7.90 -11.88
N LEU A 111 -2.03 7.67 -12.53
CA LEU A 111 -0.76 7.49 -11.81
C LEU A 111 -0.41 8.74 -10.99
N HIS A 112 -0.54 9.92 -11.60
CA HIS A 112 -0.20 11.19 -10.94
C HIS A 112 -1.17 11.49 -9.79
N ASP A 113 -2.47 11.29 -9.96
CA ASP A 113 -3.45 11.45 -8.88
C ASP A 113 -3.13 10.53 -7.70
N TRP A 114 -2.70 9.30 -7.97
CA TRP A 114 -2.29 8.35 -6.94
C TRP A 114 -1.02 8.82 -6.22
N LEU A 115 -0.02 9.33 -6.95
CA LEU A 115 1.22 9.85 -6.36
C LEU A 115 0.98 11.09 -5.48
N HIS A 116 0.05 11.97 -5.86
CA HIS A 116 -0.32 13.15 -5.06
C HIS A 116 -0.91 12.78 -3.69
N ARG A 117 -1.43 11.55 -3.51
CA ARG A 117 -1.87 11.07 -2.19
C ARG A 117 -0.74 10.91 -1.17
N PHE A 118 0.51 10.97 -1.62
CA PHE A 118 1.71 10.89 -0.77
C PHE A 118 2.38 12.24 -0.55
N ALA A 119 1.78 13.34 -1.02
CA ALA A 119 2.26 14.68 -0.70
C ALA A 119 2.26 14.90 0.83
N PRO A 120 3.27 15.57 1.39
CA PRO A 120 3.17 16.09 2.75
C PRO A 120 1.90 16.95 2.87
N ASP A 121 1.29 16.95 4.05
CA ASP A 121 0.08 17.73 4.35
C ASP A 121 -1.20 17.33 3.60
N GLU A 122 -1.14 16.42 2.63
CA GLU A 122 -2.32 15.76 2.07
C GLU A 122 -3.05 14.99 3.16
N SER A 123 -4.34 15.29 3.31
CA SER A 123 -5.14 14.85 4.45
C SER A 123 -6.01 13.62 4.18
N SER A 124 -6.15 13.24 2.91
CA SER A 124 -6.98 12.11 2.45
C SER A 124 -6.38 10.74 2.72
N ARG A 125 -5.05 10.64 2.85
CA ARG A 125 -4.37 9.39 3.23
C ARG A 125 -4.44 9.19 4.74
N GLY A 126 -5.36 8.34 5.19
CA GLY A 126 -5.63 8.11 6.61
C GLY A 126 -4.83 6.97 7.26
N TRP A 127 -3.70 6.57 6.67
CA TRP A 127 -2.90 5.46 7.16
C TRP A 127 -1.40 5.63 6.89
N GLU A 128 -0.58 4.98 7.71
CA GLU A 128 0.86 4.78 7.50
C GLU A 128 1.18 3.30 7.35
N TRP A 129 2.07 2.93 6.43
CA TRP A 129 2.56 1.56 6.33
C TRP A 129 3.20 1.12 7.64
N TRP A 130 2.78 -0.03 8.18
CA TRP A 130 3.43 -0.68 9.31
C TRP A 130 4.24 -1.90 8.87
N ASP A 131 3.59 -2.97 8.42
CA ASP A 131 4.27 -4.21 8.00
C ASP A 131 3.38 -5.04 7.07
N ALA A 132 3.96 -6.06 6.43
CA ALA A 132 3.20 -7.15 5.81
C ALA A 132 3.75 -8.49 6.27
N THR A 133 2.90 -9.26 6.95
CA THR A 133 3.21 -10.59 7.51
C THR A 133 2.63 -11.68 6.62
N GLN A 134 3.32 -12.81 6.53
CA GLN A 134 2.83 -13.98 5.81
C GLN A 134 1.94 -14.79 6.77
N ALA A 135 0.65 -14.90 6.44
CA ALA A 135 -0.33 -15.68 7.21
C ALA A 135 -0.56 -17.08 6.62
N GLY A 136 0.05 -17.36 5.47
CA GLY A 136 0.04 -18.65 4.77
C GLY A 136 0.70 -18.53 3.40
N PRO A 137 0.79 -19.61 2.59
CA PRO A 137 1.45 -19.59 1.28
C PRO A 137 0.85 -18.57 0.29
N SER A 138 -0.48 -18.37 0.37
CA SER A 138 -1.25 -17.50 -0.51
C SER A 138 -2.06 -16.44 0.26
N ARG A 139 -1.65 -16.13 1.50
CA ARG A 139 -2.32 -15.14 2.34
C ARG A 139 -1.31 -14.21 3.01
N VAL A 140 -1.59 -12.91 2.89
CA VAL A 140 -0.78 -11.83 3.47
C VAL A 140 -1.67 -10.99 4.38
N HIS A 141 -1.16 -10.67 5.55
CA HIS A 141 -1.76 -9.72 6.46
C HIS A 141 -1.01 -8.40 6.32
N LEU A 142 -1.71 -7.35 5.87
CA LEU A 142 -1.18 -6.01 5.73
C LEU A 142 -1.57 -5.20 6.96
N TRP A 143 -0.56 -4.64 7.61
CA TRP A 143 -0.70 -3.86 8.83
C TRP A 143 -0.41 -2.41 8.51
N VAL A 144 -1.35 -1.54 8.90
CA VAL A 144 -1.19 -0.10 8.81
C VAL A 144 -1.51 0.55 10.14
N ASP A 145 -0.84 1.65 10.44
CA ASP A 145 -1.26 2.54 11.52
C ASP A 145 -2.37 3.44 10.98
N SER A 146 -3.57 3.33 11.53
CA SER A 146 -4.70 4.23 11.25
C SER A 146 -4.95 5.19 12.43
N TRP A 147 -3.97 5.32 13.34
CA TRP A 147 -4.08 6.09 14.59
C TRP A 147 -5.29 5.68 15.45
N GLY A 148 -5.72 4.42 15.33
CA GLY A 148 -6.88 3.87 16.01
C GLY A 148 -8.23 4.19 15.37
N GLU A 149 -8.26 4.88 14.23
CA GLU A 149 -9.50 5.11 13.48
C GLU A 149 -10.02 3.80 12.87
N SER A 150 -11.32 3.56 13.01
CA SER A 150 -12.03 2.41 12.40
C SER A 150 -12.45 2.66 10.95
N PHE A 151 -12.50 3.93 10.53
CA PHE A 151 -12.78 4.37 9.17
C PHE A 151 -11.78 5.45 8.79
N PHE A 152 -11.01 5.22 7.74
CA PHE A 152 -9.96 6.14 7.30
C PHE A 152 -9.81 6.06 5.78
N GLY A 153 -9.35 7.15 5.16
CA GLY A 153 -9.09 7.18 3.72
C GLY A 153 -7.95 6.23 3.35
N CYS A 154 -8.22 5.28 2.46
CA CYS A 154 -7.27 4.24 2.07
C CYS A 154 -7.46 3.76 0.62
N GLN A 155 -8.16 4.51 -0.22
CA GLN A 155 -8.49 4.06 -1.58
C GLN A 155 -7.24 3.87 -2.44
N GLU A 156 -6.24 4.72 -2.25
CA GLU A 156 -4.91 4.62 -2.85
C GLU A 156 -4.14 3.39 -2.36
N LEU A 157 -4.27 2.99 -1.08
CA LEU A 157 -3.74 1.72 -0.59
C LEU A 157 -4.43 0.55 -1.26
N LEU A 158 -5.77 0.56 -1.32
CA LEU A 158 -6.55 -0.50 -1.95
C LEU A 158 -6.14 -0.67 -3.42
N TRP A 159 -5.94 0.43 -4.15
CA TRP A 159 -5.42 0.38 -5.52
C TRP A 159 -4.06 -0.34 -5.60
N ALA A 160 -3.10 0.02 -4.74
CA ALA A 160 -1.80 -0.65 -4.67
C ALA A 160 -1.90 -2.12 -4.31
N VAL A 161 -2.77 -2.46 -3.36
CA VAL A 161 -3.01 -3.82 -2.89
C VAL A 161 -3.58 -4.70 -3.98
N TRP A 162 -4.58 -4.22 -4.70
CA TRP A 162 -5.23 -4.94 -5.78
C TRP A 162 -4.31 -5.13 -6.97
N THR A 163 -3.70 -4.06 -7.48
CA THR A 163 -2.80 -4.11 -8.64
C THR A 163 -1.50 -4.88 -8.37
N ALA A 164 -1.07 -5.01 -7.11
CA ALA A 164 0.03 -5.91 -6.74
C ALA A 164 -0.33 -7.40 -6.90
N GLY A 165 -1.61 -7.74 -7.12
CA GLY A 165 -2.06 -9.10 -7.42
C GLY A 165 -2.98 -9.72 -6.36
N ALA A 166 -3.73 -8.92 -5.60
CA ALA A 166 -4.74 -9.44 -4.68
C ALA A 166 -5.90 -10.09 -5.45
N LEU A 167 -6.45 -11.16 -4.88
CA LEU A 167 -7.66 -11.84 -5.36
C LEU A 167 -8.87 -11.50 -4.50
N ARG A 168 -8.64 -11.35 -3.20
CA ARG A 168 -9.64 -10.98 -2.20
C ARG A 168 -8.96 -10.12 -1.14
N LEU A 169 -9.72 -9.16 -0.64
CA LEU A 169 -9.33 -8.29 0.47
C LEU A 169 -10.49 -8.22 1.47
N ASP A 170 -10.19 -8.54 2.72
CA ASP A 170 -11.08 -8.35 3.87
C ASP A 170 -10.47 -7.30 4.81
N GLY A 171 -11.33 -6.49 5.45
CA GLY A 171 -10.92 -5.40 6.36
C GLY A 171 -11.16 -3.99 5.78
N PRO A 172 -10.65 -2.94 6.45
CA PRO A 172 -9.76 -2.99 7.61
C PRO A 172 -10.46 -3.44 8.89
N VAL A 173 -9.72 -4.10 9.78
CA VAL A 173 -10.16 -4.40 11.16
C VAL A 173 -9.06 -3.97 12.14
N ALA A 174 -9.44 -3.23 13.18
CA ALA A 174 -8.50 -2.81 14.22
C ALA A 174 -8.15 -3.96 15.16
N HIS A 175 -6.85 -4.20 15.37
CA HIS A 175 -6.32 -5.20 16.30
C HIS A 175 -5.25 -4.60 17.20
N ARG A 176 -5.11 -5.13 18.41
CA ARG A 176 -3.96 -4.80 19.27
C ARG A 176 -2.67 -5.22 18.58
N SER A 177 -1.63 -4.40 18.67
CA SER A 177 -0.33 -4.67 18.04
C SER A 177 0.38 -5.93 18.54
N ALA A 178 -0.08 -6.50 19.67
CA ALA A 178 0.33 -7.83 20.12
C ALA A 178 0.01 -8.94 19.11
N VAL A 179 -1.09 -8.82 18.35
CA VAL A 179 -1.46 -9.80 17.29
C VAL A 179 -0.44 -9.75 16.17
N TRP A 180 -0.17 -8.56 15.63
CA TRP A 180 0.89 -8.35 14.65
C TRP A 180 2.25 -8.83 15.18
N SER A 181 2.59 -8.51 16.43
CA SER A 181 3.88 -8.91 17.03
C SER A 181 4.03 -10.43 17.13
N ALA A 182 2.94 -11.16 17.40
CA ALA A 182 2.95 -12.61 17.42
C ALA A 182 3.18 -13.19 16.01
N GLU A 183 2.46 -12.69 15.00
CA GLU A 183 2.66 -13.07 13.60
C GLU A 183 4.06 -12.70 13.08
N ARG A 184 4.58 -11.56 13.55
CA ARG A 184 5.91 -11.08 13.20
C ARG A 184 6.99 -12.11 13.54
N ASN A 185 6.84 -12.74 14.69
CA ASN A 185 7.82 -13.66 15.26
C ASN A 185 7.57 -15.12 14.85
N ALA A 186 6.44 -15.42 14.20
CA ALA A 186 6.18 -16.73 13.63
C ALA A 186 7.15 -17.01 12.47
N LYS A 187 7.72 -18.22 12.44
CA LYS A 187 8.46 -18.70 11.27
C LYS A 187 7.44 -19.04 10.16
N PRO A 188 7.71 -18.66 8.90
CA PRO A 188 6.87 -19.05 7.77
C PRO A 188 6.90 -20.56 7.54
#